data_AF-A0A3A9FRR6-F1
#
_entry.id   AF-A0A3A9FRR6-F1
#
_cell.length_a   1.000
_cell.length_b   1.000
_cell.length_c   1.000
_cell.angle_alpha   90.00
_cell.angle_beta   90.00
_cell.angle_gamma   90.00
#
_symmetry.space_group_name_H-M   'P 1'
#
loop_
_entity.id
_entity.type
_entity.pdbx_description
1 polymer ?
#
loop_
_entity_poly.entity_id
_entity_poly.type
_entity_poly.pdbx_seq_one_letter_code
_entity_poly.pdbx_strand_id
1 'polypeptide(L)'
;MIHALLEPENRKISAPGIFQAKQAVIAQCGGEMWQQNHCIITRIGTTVTLCGEPEDLSELEEFLQFLGGRIEGEASFLLEIFPQAHLRPVMEAPLMPSFPVLPEGISVVIPDRLSPVYELLCQCDPDFAASTQLEPWLVDFSYRCRHHFSKCFLLLDRGQITGVFCLLFRACGQALGGAFAVLPSFRKLGYGSLLLNYGAAFCTRQKEQLFLIAKNQQIAEYYQKRGWLQKGLAADWNFQEAL
;
A
#
# COMPACT_ATOMS: atom_id res chain seq x y z
N MET A 1 3.25 17.84 -12.53
CA MET A 1 4.49 18.13 -13.29
C MET A 1 5.66 17.93 -12.34
N ILE A 2 6.15 16.69 -12.24
CA ILE A 2 7.27 16.30 -11.39
C ILE A 2 8.54 16.77 -12.12
N HIS A 3 9.00 17.97 -11.79
CA HIS A 3 10.30 18.44 -12.22
C HIS A 3 11.30 18.33 -11.08
N ALA A 4 12.43 17.72 -11.42
CA ALA A 4 13.74 17.90 -10.84
C ALA A 4 13.95 17.37 -9.42
N LEU A 5 14.60 16.20 -9.38
CA LEU A 5 15.72 15.76 -8.52
C LEU A 5 15.70 14.22 -8.72
N LEU A 6 16.59 13.61 -9.49
CA LEU A 6 17.96 13.32 -9.09
C LEU A 6 18.75 12.81 -10.31
N GLU A 7 19.84 13.51 -10.66
CA GLU A 7 21.05 12.96 -11.28
C GLU A 7 22.22 13.41 -10.38
N PRO A 8 23.27 12.59 -10.14
CA PRO A 8 24.20 12.18 -11.21
C PRO A 8 24.71 10.72 -11.19
N GLU A 9 24.93 10.25 -12.41
CA GLU A 9 26.05 9.43 -12.92
C GLU A 9 26.31 7.98 -12.45
N ASN A 10 26.08 7.09 -13.42
CA ASN A 10 26.91 5.96 -13.85
C ASN A 10 27.01 4.69 -12.97
N ARG A 11 26.29 3.64 -13.39
CA ARG A 11 26.91 2.39 -13.88
C ARG A 11 25.95 1.62 -14.81
N LYS A 12 26.42 1.41 -16.04
CA LYS A 12 25.76 0.64 -17.11
C LYS A 12 25.61 -0.83 -16.72
N ILE A 13 24.41 -1.38 -16.88
CA ILE A 13 24.21 -2.78 -17.27
C ILE A 13 23.43 -2.73 -18.58
N SER A 14 24.09 -3.14 -19.66
CA SER A 14 23.50 -3.27 -20.99
C SER A 14 22.77 -4.61 -21.08
N ALA A 15 21.44 -4.57 -21.09
CA ALA A 15 20.61 -5.54 -21.78
C ALA A 15 19.86 -4.81 -22.91
N PRO A 16 19.64 -5.43 -24.07
CA PRO A 16 18.88 -4.80 -25.14
C PRO A 16 17.39 -4.85 -24.77
N GLY A 17 16.85 -3.72 -24.31
CA GLY A 17 15.46 -3.55 -23.88
C GLY A 17 15.38 -2.56 -22.70
N ILE A 18 14.68 -1.44 -22.87
CA ILE A 18 14.92 -0.16 -22.19
C ILE A 18 14.08 0.00 -20.92
N PHE A 19 14.45 -0.71 -19.84
CA PHE A 19 14.17 -0.25 -18.48
C PHE A 19 15.47 0.27 -17.85
N GLN A 20 15.58 1.59 -17.67
CA GLN A 20 16.75 2.16 -17.00
C GLN A 20 16.60 2.00 -15.50
N ALA A 21 17.46 1.19 -14.89
CA ALA A 21 17.55 1.08 -13.45
C ALA A 21 17.97 2.44 -12.86
N LYS A 22 17.13 3.02 -12.01
CA LYS A 22 17.42 4.26 -11.28
C LYS A 22 17.67 3.93 -9.82
N GLN A 23 18.93 4.00 -9.38
CA GLN A 23 19.32 3.71 -7.99
C GLN A 23 19.01 4.83 -6.98
N ALA A 24 18.45 5.97 -7.42
CA ALA A 24 18.60 7.23 -6.68
C ALA A 24 17.72 7.42 -5.42
N VAL A 25 16.72 6.59 -5.15
CA VAL A 25 15.86 6.73 -3.94
C VAL A 25 15.70 5.44 -3.15
N ILE A 26 16.00 4.29 -3.75
CA ILE A 26 15.64 2.98 -3.16
C ILE A 26 16.82 2.27 -2.47
N ALA A 27 18.03 2.82 -2.60
CA ALA A 27 19.22 2.35 -1.90
C ALA A 27 19.13 2.42 -0.36
N GLN A 28 18.22 3.23 0.21
CA GLN A 28 18.05 3.34 1.67
C GLN A 28 16.91 2.47 2.24
N CYS A 29 16.03 1.94 1.39
CA CYS A 29 14.88 1.11 1.77
C CYS A 29 15.00 -0.35 1.30
N GLY A 30 16.11 -0.71 0.63
CA GLY A 30 16.37 -2.09 0.17
C GLY A 30 15.53 -2.56 -1.01
N GLY A 31 15.03 -1.62 -1.83
CA GLY A 31 14.26 -1.94 -3.04
C GLY A 31 14.94 -1.45 -4.32
N GLU A 32 14.28 -1.69 -5.45
CA GLU A 32 14.77 -1.41 -6.80
C GLU A 32 13.75 -0.56 -7.57
N MET A 33 14.22 0.36 -8.44
CA MET A 33 13.36 1.18 -9.30
C MET A 33 13.84 1.10 -10.74
N TRP A 34 12.87 1.01 -11.65
CA TRP A 34 13.07 1.18 -13.07
C TRP A 34 12.08 2.19 -13.59
N GLN A 35 12.49 2.94 -14.61
CA GLN A 35 11.63 3.89 -15.29
C GLN A 35 11.86 3.81 -16.79
N GLN A 36 10.76 3.81 -17.54
CA GLN A 36 10.72 3.96 -19.00
C GLN A 36 9.63 4.99 -19.31
N ASN A 37 10.02 6.17 -19.78
CA ASN A 37 9.11 7.29 -20.09
C ASN A 37 8.07 7.56 -18.98
N HIS A 38 6.79 7.27 -19.25
CA HIS A 38 5.66 7.48 -18.36
C HIS A 38 5.37 6.28 -17.44
N CYS A 39 6.15 5.20 -17.53
CA CYS A 39 6.03 4.00 -16.73
C CYS A 39 7.12 3.94 -15.65
N ILE A 40 6.73 3.63 -14.42
CA ILE A 40 7.60 3.40 -13.27
C ILE A 40 7.31 2.01 -12.73
N ILE A 41 8.38 1.24 -12.53
CA ILE A 41 8.36 -0.06 -11.86
C ILE A 41 9.17 0.07 -10.58
N THR A 42 8.60 -0.35 -9.47
CA THR A 42 9.33 -0.49 -8.21
C THR A 42 9.30 -1.93 -7.75
N ARG A 43 10.31 -2.37 -7.03
CA ARG A 43 10.33 -3.65 -6.33
C ARG A 43 10.76 -3.43 -4.89
N ILE A 44 9.98 -3.95 -3.95
CA ILE A 44 10.32 -4.00 -2.54
C ILE A 44 10.09 -5.44 -2.07
N GLY A 45 11.18 -6.14 -1.71
CA GLY A 45 11.14 -7.57 -1.44
C GLY A 45 10.67 -8.37 -2.65
N THR A 46 9.57 -9.11 -2.50
CA THR A 46 8.95 -9.93 -3.55
C THR A 46 7.80 -9.22 -4.28
N THR A 47 7.47 -7.99 -3.89
CA THR A 47 6.38 -7.23 -4.51
C THR A 47 6.94 -6.25 -5.52
N VAL A 48 6.41 -6.29 -6.73
CA VAL A 48 6.64 -5.37 -7.83
C VAL A 48 5.41 -4.48 -7.98
N THR A 49 5.59 -3.17 -8.05
CA THR A 49 4.50 -2.21 -8.30
C THR A 49 4.72 -1.51 -9.62
N LEU A 50 3.68 -1.49 -10.45
CA LEU A 50 3.66 -0.83 -11.76
C LEU A 50 2.78 0.43 -11.69
N CYS A 51 3.27 1.54 -12.22
CA CYS A 51 2.52 2.79 -12.32
C CYS A 51 2.80 3.49 -13.65
N GLY A 52 1.74 4.04 -14.26
CA GLY A 52 1.81 4.82 -15.48
C GLY A 52 1.64 4.00 -16.76
N GLU A 53 1.99 4.60 -17.89
CA GLU A 53 1.66 4.08 -19.22
C GLU A 53 2.92 3.47 -19.88
N PRO A 54 3.01 2.13 -19.99
CA PRO A 54 4.10 1.47 -20.71
C PRO A 54 3.94 1.63 -22.22
N GLU A 55 5.06 1.76 -22.94
CA GLU A 55 5.05 1.91 -24.40
C GLU A 55 5.07 0.56 -25.13
N ASP A 56 5.72 -0.45 -24.54
CA ASP A 56 5.79 -1.80 -25.07
C ASP A 56 5.36 -2.82 -24.00
N LEU A 57 4.13 -3.33 -24.15
CA LEU A 57 3.56 -4.32 -23.24
C LEU A 57 4.26 -5.68 -23.32
N SER A 58 4.82 -6.05 -24.48
CA SER A 58 5.50 -7.34 -24.65
C SER A 58 6.84 -7.34 -23.92
N GLU A 59 7.61 -6.25 -24.07
CA GLU A 59 8.85 -6.05 -23.32
C GLU A 59 8.57 -6.00 -21.81
N LEU A 60 7.53 -5.27 -21.39
CA LEU A 60 7.14 -5.19 -20.00
C LEU A 60 6.76 -6.58 -19.45
N GLU A 61 6.04 -7.41 -20.20
CA GLU A 61 5.72 -8.77 -19.82
C GLU A 61 6.97 -9.60 -19.53
N GLU A 62 7.91 -9.66 -20.49
CA GLU A 62 9.16 -10.41 -20.34
C GLU A 62 9.95 -9.94 -19.11
N PHE A 63 10.02 -8.63 -18.90
CA PHE A 63 10.71 -8.04 -17.76
C PHE A 63 10.04 -8.40 -16.43
N LEU A 64 8.71 -8.35 -16.38
CA LEU A 64 7.92 -8.72 -15.19
C LEU A 64 8.04 -10.22 -14.88
N GLN A 65 8.03 -11.08 -15.90
CA GLN A 65 8.28 -12.52 -15.75
C GLN A 65 9.70 -12.80 -15.21
N PHE A 66 10.70 -12.05 -15.69
CA PHE A 66 12.07 -12.15 -15.21
C PHE A 66 12.21 -11.74 -13.73
N LEU A 67 11.55 -10.65 -13.31
CA LEU A 67 11.58 -10.21 -11.91
C LEU A 67 10.89 -11.21 -10.98
N GLY A 68 9.80 -11.83 -11.44
CA GLY A 68 8.98 -12.76 -10.68
C GLY A 68 8.27 -12.10 -9.49
N GLY A 69 7.76 -12.93 -8.58
CA GLY A 69 7.08 -12.48 -7.36
C GLY A 69 5.63 -12.07 -7.58
N ARG A 70 5.17 -11.08 -6.80
CA ARG A 70 3.81 -10.54 -6.87
C ARG A 70 3.83 -9.17 -7.52
N ILE A 71 3.02 -8.97 -8.55
CA ILE A 71 2.89 -7.72 -9.28
C ILE A 71 1.58 -7.04 -8.88
N GLU A 72 1.62 -5.74 -8.61
CA GLU A 72 0.43 -4.92 -8.32
C GLU A 72 0.44 -3.65 -9.17
N GLY A 73 -0.73 -3.19 -9.64
CA GLY A 73 -0.81 -2.03 -10.52
C GLY A 73 -2.22 -1.70 -10.97
N GLU A 74 -2.34 -0.79 -11.94
CA GLU A 74 -3.63 -0.46 -12.55
C GLU A 74 -4.18 -1.65 -13.35
N ALA A 75 -5.48 -1.93 -13.20
CA ALA A 75 -6.10 -3.12 -13.78
C ALA A 75 -6.07 -3.15 -15.32
N SER A 76 -6.18 -2.00 -15.96
CA SER A 76 -6.17 -1.85 -17.43
C SER A 76 -4.93 -2.52 -18.03
N PHE A 77 -3.74 -2.12 -17.57
CA PHE A 77 -2.47 -2.63 -18.08
C PHE A 77 -2.21 -4.07 -17.64
N LEU A 78 -2.45 -4.39 -16.37
CA LEU A 78 -2.13 -5.71 -15.85
C LEU A 78 -2.98 -6.81 -16.46
N LEU A 79 -4.24 -6.53 -16.84
CA LEU A 79 -5.08 -7.52 -17.52
C LEU A 79 -4.69 -7.74 -18.99
N GLU A 80 -4.06 -6.77 -19.64
CA GLU A 80 -3.53 -6.96 -20.99
C GLU A 80 -2.32 -7.90 -20.98
N ILE A 81 -1.47 -7.80 -19.95
CA ILE A 81 -0.27 -8.63 -19.78
C ILE A 81 -0.62 -9.99 -19.16
N PHE A 82 -1.43 -9.97 -18.10
CA PHE A 82 -1.84 -11.15 -17.35
C PHE A 82 -3.38 -11.20 -17.30
N PRO A 83 -4.05 -11.82 -18.29
CA PRO A 83 -5.52 -11.87 -18.36
C PRO A 83 -6.21 -12.53 -17.16
N GLN A 84 -5.44 -13.29 -16.36
CA GLN A 84 -5.91 -13.97 -15.14
C GLN A 84 -5.58 -13.18 -13.86
N ALA A 85 -5.08 -11.95 -13.96
CA ALA A 85 -4.80 -11.11 -12.80
C ALA A 85 -6.06 -10.86 -11.96
N HIS A 86 -5.89 -10.84 -10.65
CA HIS A 86 -6.98 -10.66 -9.70
C HIS A 86 -7.38 -9.20 -9.62
N LEU A 87 -8.64 -8.90 -9.98
CA LEU A 87 -9.20 -7.56 -9.91
C LEU A 87 -9.53 -7.16 -8.46
N ARG A 88 -9.15 -5.94 -8.09
CA ARG A 88 -9.34 -5.39 -6.74
C ARG A 88 -9.97 -3.99 -6.77
N PRO A 89 -11.12 -3.78 -6.11
CA PRO A 89 -11.76 -2.47 -6.07
C PRO A 89 -10.89 -1.40 -5.40
N VAL A 90 -10.74 -0.25 -6.07
CA VAL A 90 -10.13 0.95 -5.50
C VAL A 90 -11.23 1.82 -4.89
N MET A 91 -11.08 2.12 -3.61
CA MET A 91 -12.08 2.75 -2.76
C MET A 91 -11.58 4.10 -2.28
N GLU A 92 -12.31 5.16 -2.58
CA GLU A 92 -12.05 6.53 -2.14
C GLU A 92 -12.87 6.82 -0.86
N ALA A 93 -12.18 7.34 0.15
CA ALA A 93 -12.81 7.71 1.41
C ALA A 93 -13.64 9.00 1.26
N PRO A 94 -14.78 9.13 1.97
CA PRO A 94 -15.46 10.41 2.07
C PRO A 94 -14.58 11.43 2.81
N LEU A 95 -14.75 12.71 2.48
CA LEU A 95 -14.13 13.79 3.25
C LEU A 95 -14.75 13.85 4.64
N MET A 96 -13.91 13.83 5.68
CA MET A 96 -14.33 13.87 7.08
C MET A 96 -13.69 15.08 7.78
N PRO A 97 -14.41 16.18 8.01
CA PRO A 97 -13.83 17.41 8.56
C PRO A 97 -13.45 17.28 10.04
N SER A 98 -14.02 16.32 10.76
CA SER A 98 -13.77 16.07 12.18
C SER A 98 -13.42 14.61 12.44
N PHE A 99 -12.60 14.39 13.47
CA PHE A 99 -12.33 13.05 13.97
C PHE A 99 -13.60 12.43 14.57
N PRO A 100 -13.77 11.10 14.49
CA PRO A 100 -14.88 10.42 15.12
C PRO A 100 -14.81 10.59 16.65
N VAL A 101 -15.98 10.69 17.29
CA VAL A 101 -16.07 10.62 18.75
C VAL A 101 -15.69 9.22 19.19
N LEU A 102 -14.71 9.12 20.08
CA LEU A 102 -14.25 7.84 20.61
C LEU A 102 -15.10 7.47 21.85
N PRO A 103 -15.61 6.22 21.95
CA PRO A 103 -16.28 5.76 23.16
C PRO A 103 -15.35 5.78 24.38
N GLU A 104 -15.93 5.75 25.58
CA GLU A 104 -15.16 5.67 26.83
C GLU A 104 -14.25 4.42 26.83
N GLY A 105 -13.01 4.60 27.27
CA GLY A 105 -11.99 3.55 27.28
C GLY A 105 -11.33 3.30 25.92
N ILE A 106 -11.86 3.86 24.82
CA ILE A 106 -11.28 3.72 23.48
C ILE A 106 -10.36 4.92 23.19
N SER A 107 -9.17 4.65 22.68
CA SER A 107 -8.27 5.68 22.18
C SER A 107 -7.64 5.27 20.84
N VAL A 108 -7.23 6.27 20.06
CA VAL A 108 -6.43 6.08 18.85
C VAL A 108 -5.12 6.82 19.04
N VAL A 109 -4.00 6.11 18.91
CA VAL A 109 -2.66 6.65 19.16
C VAL A 109 -1.74 6.41 17.98
N ILE A 110 -0.69 7.24 17.87
CA ILE A 110 0.44 6.96 16.98
C ILE A 110 1.41 6.11 17.81
N PRO A 111 1.83 4.93 17.33
CA PRO A 111 2.71 4.06 18.10
C PRO A 111 4.14 4.61 18.18
N ASP A 112 4.74 4.54 19.37
CA ASP A 112 6.17 4.87 19.57
C ASP A 112 7.11 3.79 19.02
N ARG A 113 6.61 2.56 18.88
CA ARG A 113 7.33 1.39 18.35
C ARG A 113 6.46 0.66 17.34
N LEU A 114 7.05 0.21 16.24
CA LEU A 114 6.34 -0.47 15.17
C LEU A 114 6.21 -2.00 15.37
N SER A 115 6.96 -2.62 16.28
CA SER A 115 6.86 -4.06 16.54
C SER A 115 5.43 -4.51 16.92
N PRO A 116 4.69 -3.81 17.80
CA PRO A 116 3.29 -4.17 18.10
C PRO A 116 2.35 -4.06 16.89
N VAL A 117 2.67 -3.19 15.92
CA VAL A 117 1.91 -3.09 14.67
C VAL A 117 2.13 -4.34 13.84
N TYR A 118 3.39 -4.74 13.64
CA TYR A 118 3.73 -5.96 12.91
C TYR A 118 3.08 -7.19 13.55
N GLU A 119 3.22 -7.35 14.87
CA GLU A 119 2.64 -8.47 15.62
C GLU A 119 1.13 -8.56 15.45
N LEU A 120 0.42 -7.42 15.50
CA LEU A 120 -1.03 -7.38 15.29
C LEU A 120 -1.41 -7.75 13.85
N LEU A 121 -0.64 -7.30 12.86
CA LEU A 121 -0.85 -7.65 11.46
C LEU A 121 -0.67 -9.16 11.24
N CYS A 122 0.41 -9.75 11.76
CA CYS A 122 0.65 -11.20 11.68
C CYS A 122 -0.46 -12.01 12.36
N GLN A 123 -1.01 -11.53 13.48
CA GLN A 123 -2.15 -12.18 14.14
C GLN A 123 -3.44 -12.12 13.34
N CYS A 124 -3.60 -11.11 12.48
CA CYS A 124 -4.84 -10.88 11.74
C CYS A 124 -4.81 -11.43 10.31
N ASP A 125 -3.63 -11.59 9.72
CA ASP A 125 -3.42 -11.96 8.33
C ASP A 125 -2.31 -13.03 8.20
N PRO A 126 -2.68 -14.31 8.05
CA PRO A 126 -1.72 -15.40 7.85
C PRO A 126 -0.84 -15.24 6.61
N ASP A 127 -1.37 -14.64 5.54
CA ASP A 127 -0.62 -14.42 4.30
C ASP A 127 0.51 -13.40 4.56
N PHE A 128 0.19 -12.33 5.31
CA PHE A 128 1.19 -11.35 5.76
C PHE A 128 2.24 -12.01 6.67
N ALA A 129 1.82 -12.83 7.63
CA ALA A 129 2.73 -13.52 8.54
C ALA A 129 3.69 -14.48 7.82
N ALA A 130 3.23 -15.14 6.75
CA ALA A 130 4.04 -16.07 5.97
C ALA A 130 5.00 -15.36 4.99
N SER A 131 4.58 -14.21 4.45
CA SER A 131 5.31 -13.52 3.38
C SER A 131 6.23 -12.38 3.85
N THR A 132 6.02 -11.85 5.05
CA THR A 132 6.70 -10.63 5.52
C THR A 132 7.59 -10.91 6.72
N GLN A 133 8.90 -10.66 6.59
CA GLN A 133 9.86 -10.74 7.71
C GLN A 133 9.88 -9.45 8.53
N LEU A 134 10.08 -9.58 9.85
CA LEU A 134 10.03 -8.45 10.79
C LEU A 134 11.08 -7.38 10.50
N GLU A 135 12.36 -7.74 10.42
CA GLU A 135 13.45 -6.78 10.31
C GLU A 135 13.38 -5.96 9.02
N PRO A 136 13.21 -6.56 7.82
CA PRO A 136 13.04 -5.79 6.59
C PRO A 136 11.83 -4.86 6.65
N TRP A 137 10.70 -5.35 7.16
CA TRP A 137 9.48 -4.55 7.29
C TRP A 137 9.66 -3.37 8.25
N LEU A 138 10.33 -3.57 9.39
CA LEU A 138 10.59 -2.53 10.37
C LEU A 138 11.49 -1.44 9.80
N VAL A 139 12.59 -1.81 9.12
CA VAL A 139 13.54 -0.85 8.53
C VAL A 139 12.82 0.05 7.53
N ASP A 140 12.08 -0.55 6.61
CA ASP A 140 11.36 0.13 5.55
C ASP A 140 10.21 0.99 6.07
N PHE A 141 9.30 0.43 6.87
CA PHE A 141 8.14 1.18 7.36
C PHE A 141 8.53 2.28 8.37
N SER A 142 9.52 2.04 9.23
CA SER A 142 10.07 3.07 10.13
C SER A 142 10.67 4.23 9.35
N TYR A 143 11.45 3.94 8.30
CA TYR A 143 12.00 4.97 7.42
C TYR A 143 10.87 5.81 6.81
N ARG A 144 9.88 5.17 6.16
CA ARG A 144 8.77 5.90 5.56
C ARG A 144 7.99 6.75 6.56
N CYS A 145 7.79 6.26 7.79
CA CYS A 145 7.14 7.04 8.85
C CYS A 145 7.97 8.28 9.26
N ARG A 146 9.28 8.15 9.44
CA ARG A 146 10.17 9.28 9.79
C ARG A 146 10.23 10.34 8.70
N HIS A 147 10.10 9.93 7.44
CA HIS A 147 10.10 10.82 6.28
C HIS A 147 8.69 11.23 5.82
N HIS A 148 7.67 11.00 6.65
CA HIS A 148 6.28 11.40 6.41
C HIS A 148 5.57 10.76 5.21
N PHE A 149 6.20 9.79 4.54
CA PHE A 149 5.62 9.00 3.45
C PHE A 149 4.59 7.97 3.94
N SER A 150 4.69 7.53 5.19
CA SER A 150 3.74 6.61 5.82
C SER A 150 3.28 7.11 7.18
N LYS A 151 2.17 6.58 7.68
CA LYS A 151 1.71 6.81 9.06
C LYS A 151 0.94 5.61 9.58
N CYS A 152 0.96 5.38 10.89
CA CYS A 152 0.24 4.29 11.53
C CYS A 152 -0.60 4.80 12.70
N PHE A 153 -1.77 4.21 12.88
CA PHE A 153 -2.69 4.48 13.99
C PHE A 153 -3.05 3.15 14.66
N LEU A 154 -2.84 3.05 15.97
CA LEU A 154 -3.32 1.94 16.78
C LEU A 154 -4.61 2.33 17.48
N LEU A 155 -5.61 1.44 17.47
CA LEU A 155 -6.80 1.54 18.31
C LEU A 155 -6.57 0.74 19.58
N LEU A 156 -6.78 1.39 20.72
CA LEU A 156 -6.68 0.80 22.03
C LEU A 156 -8.07 0.74 22.66
N ASP A 157 -8.39 -0.39 23.29
CA ASP A 157 -9.54 -0.56 24.19
C ASP A 157 -9.01 -0.81 25.60
N ARG A 158 -9.25 0.13 26.51
CA ARG A 158 -8.77 0.13 27.91
C ARG A 158 -7.27 -0.16 28.02
N GLY A 159 -6.49 0.39 27.09
CA GLY A 159 -5.04 0.23 27.03
C GLY A 159 -4.54 -1.00 26.24
N GLN A 160 -5.42 -1.93 25.87
CA GLN A 160 -5.06 -3.08 25.03
C GLN A 160 -5.10 -2.67 23.55
N ILE A 161 -4.06 -3.02 22.78
CA ILE A 161 -4.05 -2.82 21.33
C ILE A 161 -5.03 -3.81 20.68
N THR A 162 -6.02 -3.30 19.93
CA THR A 162 -7.08 -4.13 19.33
C THR A 162 -7.21 -3.98 17.83
N GLY A 163 -6.66 -2.91 17.25
CA GLY A 163 -6.66 -2.71 15.80
C GLY A 163 -5.60 -1.74 15.32
N VAL A 164 -5.40 -1.74 14.01
CA VAL A 164 -4.44 -0.86 13.32
C VAL A 164 -5.01 -0.38 11.99
N PHE A 165 -4.63 0.84 11.64
CA PHE A 165 -4.77 1.38 10.29
C PHE A 165 -3.49 2.11 9.88
N CYS A 166 -2.93 1.74 8.73
CA CYS A 166 -1.75 2.38 8.18
C CYS A 166 -2.08 3.17 6.92
N LEU A 167 -1.48 4.36 6.80
CA LEU A 167 -1.24 5.02 5.53
C LEU A 167 0.10 4.48 5.01
N LEU A 168 0.04 3.65 3.97
CA LEU A 168 1.21 3.01 3.39
C LEU A 168 2.04 4.01 2.57
N PHE A 169 1.37 4.86 1.80
CA PHE A 169 2.02 5.89 0.98
C PHE A 169 1.25 7.19 1.02
N ARG A 170 1.97 8.30 0.99
CA ARG A 170 1.42 9.67 1.01
C ARG A 170 2.25 10.54 0.09
N ALA A 171 1.63 11.09 -0.94
CA ALA A 171 2.28 11.95 -1.92
C ALA A 171 1.23 12.76 -2.70
N CYS A 172 1.61 13.93 -3.20
CA CYS A 172 0.81 14.70 -4.17
C CYS A 172 -0.65 14.98 -3.74
N GLY A 173 -0.90 15.17 -2.44
CA GLY A 173 -2.27 15.39 -1.93
C GLY A 173 -3.14 14.12 -1.92
N GLN A 174 -2.52 12.94 -1.99
CA GLN A 174 -3.18 11.65 -1.93
C GLN A 174 -2.51 10.76 -0.88
N ALA A 175 -3.29 9.83 -0.32
CA ALA A 175 -2.82 8.81 0.60
C ALA A 175 -3.40 7.45 0.22
N LEU A 176 -2.55 6.43 0.16
CA LEU A 176 -2.97 5.04 0.07
C LEU A 176 -2.94 4.43 1.47
N GLY A 177 -4.12 4.12 2.00
CA GLY A 177 -4.25 3.32 3.20
C GLY A 177 -4.10 1.82 2.90
N GLY A 178 -3.70 1.08 3.91
CA GLY A 178 -3.53 -0.36 3.85
C GLY A 178 -3.10 -0.89 5.21
N ALA A 179 -2.69 -2.16 5.27
CA ALA A 179 -2.35 -2.84 6.52
C ALA A 179 -3.38 -2.50 7.63
N PHE A 180 -4.64 -2.80 7.32
CA PHE A 180 -5.80 -2.50 8.15
C PHE A 180 -6.28 -3.78 8.81
N ALA A 181 -6.31 -3.80 10.14
CA ALA A 181 -6.71 -4.99 10.87
C ALA A 181 -7.38 -4.66 12.21
N VAL A 182 -8.28 -5.54 12.62
CA VAL A 182 -8.85 -5.59 13.97
C VAL A 182 -8.76 -7.04 14.43
N LEU A 183 -8.23 -7.24 15.64
CA LEU A 183 -8.08 -8.55 16.26
C LEU A 183 -9.42 -9.31 16.21
N PRO A 184 -9.42 -10.62 15.90
CA PRO A 184 -10.65 -11.40 15.73
C PRO A 184 -11.66 -11.26 16.87
N SER A 185 -11.19 -11.24 18.13
CA SER A 185 -12.02 -11.09 19.33
C SER A 185 -12.68 -9.72 19.49
N PHE A 186 -12.23 -8.70 18.76
CA PHE A 186 -12.75 -7.32 18.81
C PHE A 186 -13.50 -6.92 17.53
N ARG A 187 -13.75 -7.87 16.62
CA ARG A 187 -14.55 -7.63 15.41
C ARG A 187 -16.03 -7.45 15.77
N LYS A 188 -16.77 -6.81 14.85
CA LYS A 188 -18.21 -6.48 15.00
C LYS A 188 -18.54 -5.51 16.14
N LEU A 189 -17.53 -4.92 16.80
CA LEU A 189 -17.69 -3.84 17.81
C LEU A 189 -17.60 -2.42 17.21
N GLY A 190 -17.50 -2.30 15.88
CA GLY A 190 -17.39 -1.01 15.19
C GLY A 190 -15.97 -0.43 15.09
N TYR A 191 -14.95 -1.08 15.67
CA TYR A 191 -13.57 -0.57 15.67
C TYR A 191 -12.97 -0.39 14.27
N GLY A 192 -13.32 -1.27 13.34
CA GLY A 192 -12.91 -1.11 11.94
C GLY A 192 -13.47 0.18 11.32
N SER A 193 -14.74 0.49 11.58
CA SER A 193 -15.35 1.76 11.14
C SER A 193 -14.66 2.97 11.79
N LEU A 194 -14.37 2.87 13.08
CA LEU A 194 -13.73 3.93 13.84
C LEU A 194 -12.35 4.27 13.28
N LEU A 195 -11.53 3.25 13.01
CA LEU A 195 -10.21 3.40 12.41
C LEU A 195 -10.27 4.00 11.00
N LEU A 196 -11.18 3.53 10.15
CA LEU A 196 -11.35 4.07 8.79
C LEU A 196 -11.76 5.54 8.82
N ASN A 197 -12.73 5.88 9.67
CA ASN A 197 -13.19 7.26 9.83
C ASN A 197 -12.09 8.16 10.41
N TYR A 198 -11.31 7.65 11.35
CA TYR A 198 -10.16 8.36 11.91
C TYR A 198 -9.10 8.62 10.83
N GLY A 199 -8.79 7.63 10.00
CA GLY A 199 -7.86 7.75 8.88
C GLY A 199 -8.33 8.76 7.82
N ALA A 200 -9.61 8.71 7.44
CA ALA A 200 -10.22 9.66 6.52
C ALA A 200 -10.20 11.09 7.07
N ALA A 201 -10.52 11.26 8.36
CA ALA A 201 -10.48 12.56 9.03
C ALA A 201 -9.05 13.12 9.12
N PHE A 202 -8.07 12.25 9.41
CA PHE A 202 -6.67 12.63 9.38
C PHE A 202 -6.27 13.16 7.99
N CYS A 203 -6.53 12.40 6.93
CA CYS A 203 -6.17 12.79 5.56
C CYS A 203 -6.88 14.08 5.12
N THR A 204 -8.18 14.20 5.42
CA THR A 204 -8.96 15.42 5.12
C THR A 204 -8.32 16.67 5.72
N ARG A 205 -7.86 16.60 6.98
CA ARG A 205 -7.18 17.71 7.65
C ARG A 205 -5.79 18.02 7.06
N GLN A 206 -5.14 17.03 6.47
CA GLN A 206 -3.88 17.21 5.73
C GLN A 206 -4.09 17.69 4.29
N LYS A 207 -5.34 17.89 3.85
CA LYS A 207 -5.70 18.14 2.45
C LYS A 207 -5.25 17.01 1.52
N GLU A 208 -5.34 15.77 2.02
CA GLU A 208 -5.04 14.55 1.30
C GLU A 208 -6.32 13.75 1.03
N GLN A 209 -6.48 13.23 -0.18
CA GLN A 209 -7.53 12.26 -0.51
C GLN A 209 -7.09 10.84 -0.17
N LEU A 210 -7.86 10.14 0.66
CA LEU A 210 -7.56 8.77 1.07
C LEU A 210 -8.17 7.75 0.09
N PHE A 211 -7.36 6.78 -0.31
CA PHE A 211 -7.74 5.62 -1.11
C PHE A 211 -7.36 4.32 -0.39
N LEU A 212 -8.09 3.23 -0.69
CA LEU A 212 -7.77 1.86 -0.29
C LEU A 212 -7.92 0.92 -1.48
N ILE A 213 -7.15 -0.17 -1.50
CA ILE A 213 -7.37 -1.29 -2.42
C ILE A 213 -8.03 -2.43 -1.64
N ALA A 214 -9.33 -2.65 -1.86
CA ALA A 214 -10.07 -3.71 -1.19
C ALA A 214 -9.53 -5.09 -1.57
N LYS A 215 -9.47 -6.04 -0.62
CA LYS A 215 -9.00 -7.42 -0.90
C LYS A 215 -9.91 -8.13 -1.91
N ASN A 216 -11.21 -7.83 -1.87
CA ASN A 216 -12.23 -8.39 -2.75
C ASN A 216 -13.51 -7.54 -2.72
N GLN A 217 -14.52 -7.94 -3.49
CA GLN A 217 -15.81 -7.26 -3.57
C GLN A 217 -16.56 -7.21 -2.23
N GLN A 218 -16.48 -8.27 -1.41
CA GLN A 218 -17.13 -8.30 -0.10
C GLN A 218 -16.58 -7.22 0.84
N ILE A 219 -15.26 -7.00 0.82
CA ILE A 219 -14.61 -5.92 1.57
C ILE A 219 -14.97 -4.55 0.97
N ALA A 220 -15.09 -4.44 -0.36
CA ALA A 220 -15.53 -3.20 -1.00
C ALA A 220 -16.95 -2.80 -0.56
N GLU A 221 -17.89 -3.75 -0.51
CA GLU A 221 -19.26 -3.53 -0.01
C GLU A 221 -19.27 -3.09 1.46
N TYR A 222 -18.37 -3.63 2.28
CA TYR A 222 -18.19 -3.19 3.66
C TYR A 222 -17.78 -1.70 3.72
N TYR A 223 -16.90 -1.23 2.82
CA TYR A 223 -16.54 0.19 2.75
C TYR A 223 -17.68 1.05 2.19
N GLN A 224 -18.39 0.59 1.15
CA GLN A 224 -19.52 1.33 0.55
C GLN A 224 -20.64 1.61 1.54
N LYS A 225 -20.97 0.65 2.41
CA LYS A 225 -21.92 0.83 3.53
C LYS A 225 -21.54 1.96 4.50
N ARG A 226 -20.30 2.47 4.41
CA ARG A 226 -19.75 3.57 5.24
C ARG A 226 -19.50 4.84 4.42
N GLY A 227 -20.07 4.93 3.22
CA GLY A 227 -19.97 6.12 2.36
C GLY A 227 -18.68 6.21 1.54
N TRP A 228 -17.89 5.15 1.45
CA TRP A 228 -16.76 5.08 0.53
C TRP A 228 -17.26 4.87 -0.91
N LEU A 229 -16.59 5.50 -1.87
CA LEU A 229 -16.93 5.41 -3.29
C LEU A 229 -15.93 4.52 -4.00
N GLN A 230 -16.40 3.59 -4.83
CA GLN A 230 -15.52 2.86 -5.74
C GLN A 230 -15.14 3.77 -6.91
N LYS A 231 -13.85 3.94 -7.19
CA LYS A 231 -13.32 4.86 -8.21
C LYS A 231 -12.57 4.19 -9.35
N GLY A 232 -12.34 2.89 -9.23
CA GLY A 232 -11.64 2.12 -10.26
C GLY A 232 -11.31 0.72 -9.79
N LEU A 233 -10.40 0.10 -10.50
CA LEU A 233 -9.89 -1.23 -10.24
C LEU A 233 -8.36 -1.19 -10.28
N ALA A 234 -7.74 -1.80 -9.29
CA ALA A 234 -6.36 -2.27 -9.35
C ALA A 234 -6.37 -3.75 -9.73
N ALA A 235 -5.22 -4.28 -10.10
CA ALA A 235 -5.04 -5.71 -10.25
C ALA A 235 -3.77 -6.18 -9.55
N ASP A 236 -3.74 -7.46 -9.19
CA ASP A 236 -2.52 -8.13 -8.79
C ASP A 236 -2.36 -9.52 -9.40
N TRP A 237 -1.12 -9.89 -9.67
CA TRP A 237 -0.71 -11.16 -10.27
C TRP A 237 0.40 -11.79 -9.44
N ASN A 238 0.38 -13.11 -9.25
CA ASN A 238 1.41 -13.81 -8.48
C ASN A 238 1.94 -14.99 -9.29
N PHE A 239 3.24 -14.97 -9.61
CA PHE A 239 3.87 -16.05 -10.37
C PHE A 239 3.94 -17.38 -9.61
N GLN A 240 3.80 -17.38 -8.27
CA GLN A 240 3.80 -18.60 -7.48
C GLN A 240 2.46 -19.36 -7.52
N GLU A 241 1.37 -18.71 -7.94
CA GLU A 241 0.03 -19.32 -8.08
C GLU A 241 -0.24 -19.86 -9.49
N ALA A 242 0.68 -19.61 -10.43
CA ALA A 242 0.52 -19.91 -11.86
C ALA A 242 1.15 -21.24 -12.31
N LEU A 243 1.57 -22.11 -11.37
CA LEU A 243 2.16 -23.43 -11.62
C LEU A 243 1.31 -24.58 -11.06
#